data_AF-A0A7W0A6Q7-F1
#
_entry.id   AF-A0A7W0A6Q7-F1
#
_cell.length_a   1.000
_cell.length_b   1.000
_cell.length_c   1.000
_cell.angle_alpha   90.00
_cell.angle_beta   90.00
_cell.angle_gamma   90.00
#
_symmetry.space_group_name_H-M   'P 1'
#
loop_
_entity.id
_entity.type
_entity.pdbx_description
1 polymer ?
#
loop_
_entity_poly.entity_id
_entity_poly.type
_entity_poly.pdbx_seq_one_letter_code
_entity_poly.pdbx_strand_id
1 'polypeptide(L)'
;LVSGAPVVACPAAGDMAENAARLAWAGAGVALPRRLVGARGVRFAVRKAIGDPSYSRRAAELSRWTAANPPGERAAELVERLALATA
;
A
#
# COMPACT_ATOMS: atom_id res chain seq x y z
N LEU A 1 4.01 -1.73 -1.03
CA LEU A 1 3.61 -2.44 -2.27
C LEU A 1 4.79 -2.77 -3.18
N VAL A 2 6.01 -2.30 -2.90
CA VAL A 2 7.23 -2.64 -3.68
C VAL A 2 7.39 -4.15 -3.93
N SER A 3 7.08 -4.98 -2.95
CA SER A 3 7.16 -6.45 -3.07
C SER A 3 6.12 -7.08 -4.01
N GLY A 4 5.11 -6.33 -4.46
CA GLY A 4 4.02 -6.86 -5.27
C GLY A 4 3.03 -7.76 -4.52
N ALA A 5 3.12 -7.84 -3.18
CA ALA A 5 2.23 -8.68 -2.37
C ALA A 5 0.92 -7.96 -2.02
N PRO A 6 -0.24 -8.65 -2.08
CA PRO A 6 -1.47 -8.21 -1.44
C PRO A 6 -1.28 -7.94 0.05
N VAL A 7 -1.92 -6.89 0.57
CA VAL A 7 -1.80 -6.51 1.98
C VAL A 7 -3.12 -6.76 2.72
N VAL A 8 -3.04 -7.35 3.92
CA VAL A 8 -4.14 -7.33 4.89
C VAL A 8 -3.81 -6.27 5.94
N ALA A 9 -4.52 -5.15 5.90
CA ALA A 9 -4.29 -4.04 6.82
C ALA A 9 -5.21 -4.13 8.03
N CYS A 10 -4.65 -4.00 9.24
CA CYS A 10 -5.38 -3.97 10.51
C CYS A 10 -5.13 -2.61 11.20
N PRO A 11 -5.91 -1.56 10.89
CA PRO A 11 -5.66 -0.21 11.43
C PRO A 11 -5.75 -0.15 12.95
N ALA A 12 -4.76 0.48 13.58
CA ALA A 12 -4.69 0.62 15.04
C ALA A 12 -4.77 2.07 15.52
N ALA A 13 -4.03 2.99 14.88
CA ALA A 13 -3.95 4.40 15.26
C ALA A 13 -3.49 5.27 14.08
N GLY A 14 -3.49 6.59 14.27
CA GLY A 14 -2.99 7.55 13.31
C GLY A 14 -3.70 7.47 11.94
N ASP A 15 -2.91 7.59 10.88
CA ASP A 15 -3.36 7.56 9.49
C ASP A 15 -3.61 6.14 8.95
N MET A 16 -3.42 5.09 9.78
CA MET A 16 -3.56 3.69 9.31
C MET A 16 -4.95 3.39 8.74
N ALA A 17 -5.99 4.05 9.24
CA ALA A 17 -7.35 3.88 8.73
C ALA A 17 -7.50 4.46 7.32
N GLU A 18 -6.92 5.63 7.06
CA GLU A 18 -6.87 6.24 5.74
C GLU A 18 -6.04 5.39 4.78
N ASN A 19 -4.85 4.95 5.20
CA ASN A 19 -3.98 4.09 4.41
C ASN A 19 -4.65 2.75 4.05
N ALA A 20 -5.39 2.14 4.98
CA ALA A 20 -6.16 0.93 4.71
C ALA A 20 -7.34 1.18 3.76
N ALA A 21 -8.01 2.32 3.87
CA ALA A 21 -9.07 2.72 2.93
C ALA A 21 -8.51 2.92 1.51
N ARG A 22 -7.38 3.63 1.37
CA ARG A 22 -6.67 3.81 0.09
C ARG A 22 -6.19 2.49 -0.49
N LEU A 23 -5.67 1.58 0.33
CA LEU A 23 -5.29 0.22 -0.07
C LEU A 23 -6.47 -0.56 -0.66
N ALA A 24 -7.60 -0.55 0.05
CA ALA A 24 -8.81 -1.25 -0.37
C ALA A 24 -9.41 -0.62 -1.65
N TRP A 25 -9.49 0.71 -1.72
CA TRP A 25 -9.91 1.44 -2.92
C TRP A 25 -9.01 1.14 -4.12
N ALA A 26 -7.69 1.08 -3.90
CA ALA A 26 -6.73 0.77 -4.94
C ALA A 26 -6.79 -0.69 -5.41
N GLY A 27 -7.55 -1.56 -4.72
CA GLY A 27 -7.66 -2.99 -5.04
C GLY A 27 -6.40 -3.79 -4.75
N ALA A 28 -5.48 -3.28 -3.95
CA ALA A 28 -4.19 -3.95 -3.65
C ALA A 28 -4.19 -4.72 -2.32
N GLY A 29 -5.35 -4.81 -1.65
CA GLY A 29 -5.46 -5.53 -0.39
C GLY A 29 -6.83 -5.44 0.26
N VAL A 30 -6.89 -5.96 1.49
CA VAL A 30 -8.10 -6.02 2.32
C VAL A 30 -7.88 -5.18 3.58
N ALA A 31 -8.81 -4.27 3.88
CA ALA A 31 -8.87 -3.56 5.14
C ALA A 31 -9.71 -4.37 6.16
N LEU A 32 -9.09 -4.82 7.25
CA LEU A 32 -9.76 -5.51 8.35
C LEU A 32 -10.08 -4.50 9.46
N PRO A 33 -11.35 -4.13 9.68
CA PRO A 33 -11.71 -3.17 10.72
C PRO A 33 -11.39 -3.72 12.12
N ARG A 34 -10.97 -2.83 13.02
CA ARG A 34 -10.45 -3.17 14.37
C ARG A 34 -11.36 -4.13 15.16
N ARG A 35 -12.68 -3.96 15.08
CA ARG A 35 -13.65 -4.84 15.78
C ARG A 35 -13.63 -6.30 15.31
N LEU A 36 -13.08 -6.59 14.13
CA LEU A 36 -12.97 -7.92 13.54
C LEU A 36 -11.55 -8.47 13.60
N VAL A 37 -10.61 -7.75 14.22
CA VAL A 37 -9.24 -8.22 14.39
C VAL A 37 -9.22 -9.32 15.45
N GLY A 38 -8.92 -10.53 15.00
CA GLY A 38 -8.85 -11.75 15.79
C GLY A 38 -8.60 -12.94 14.87
N ALA A 39 -8.31 -14.12 15.42
CA ALA A 39 -7.86 -15.29 14.64
C ALA A 39 -8.77 -15.61 13.43
N ARG A 40 -10.09 -15.59 13.63
CA ARG A 40 -11.08 -15.84 12.56
C ARG A 40 -11.09 -14.75 11.50
N GLY A 41 -11.08 -13.48 11.92
CA GLY A 41 -11.11 -12.33 11.01
C GLY A 41 -9.85 -12.22 10.16
N VAL A 42 -8.67 -12.43 10.77
CA VAL A 42 -7.39 -12.47 10.07
C VAL A 42 -7.36 -13.63 9.07
N ARG A 43 -7.74 -14.85 9.48
CA ARG A 43 -7.81 -16.00 8.56
C ARG A 43 -8.73 -15.75 7.37
N PHE A 44 -9.90 -15.15 7.60
CA PHE A 44 -10.82 -14.80 6.52
C PHE A 44 -10.22 -13.75 5.58
N ALA A 45 -9.66 -12.67 6.11
CA ALA A 45 -9.07 -11.59 5.32
C ALA A 45 -7.89 -12.08 4.47
N VAL A 46 -7.01 -12.91 5.05
CA VAL A 46 -5.89 -13.53 4.32
C VAL A 46 -6.39 -14.44 3.21
N ARG A 47 -7.35 -15.33 3.50
CA ARG A 47 -7.95 -16.20 2.47
C ARG A 47 -8.58 -15.42 1.33
N LYS A 48 -9.25 -14.31 1.64
CA LYS A 48 -9.79 -13.41 0.62
C LYS A 48 -8.66 -12.81 -0.24
N ALA A 49 -7.62 -12.27 0.40
CA ALA A 49 -6.52 -11.62 -0.30
C ALA A 49 -5.73 -12.57 -1.22
N ILE A 50 -5.53 -13.84 -0.82
CA ILE A 50 -4.81 -14.83 -1.64
C ILE A 50 -5.72 -15.62 -2.59
N GLY A 51 -7.01 -15.72 -2.27
CA GLY A 51 -7.98 -16.49 -3.05
C GLY A 51 -8.56 -15.72 -4.25
N ASP A 52 -8.50 -14.39 -4.24
CA ASP A 52 -8.85 -13.54 -5.36
C ASP A 52 -7.58 -13.00 -6.05
N PRO A 53 -7.23 -13.49 -7.26
CA PRO A 53 -6.04 -13.06 -7.98
C PRO A 53 -6.03 -11.57 -8.38
N SER A 54 -7.17 -10.86 -8.31
CA SER A 54 -7.21 -9.43 -8.60
C SER A 54 -6.30 -8.62 -7.67
N TYR A 55 -6.20 -9.01 -6.39
CA TYR A 55 -5.33 -8.34 -5.43
C TYR A 55 -3.85 -8.48 -5.77
N SER A 56 -3.40 -9.68 -6.16
CA SER A 56 -1.99 -9.92 -6.51
C SER A 56 -1.62 -9.27 -7.83
N ARG A 57 -2.52 -9.30 -8.84
CA ARG A 57 -2.32 -8.55 -10.09
C ARG A 57 -2.15 -7.06 -9.81
N ARG A 58 -3.03 -6.49 -9.00
CA ARG A 58 -3.02 -5.06 -8.69
C ARG A 58 -1.80 -4.64 -7.85
N ALA A 59 -1.42 -5.44 -6.86
CA ALA A 59 -0.21 -5.21 -6.09
C ALA A 59 1.05 -5.30 -6.98
N ALA A 60 1.10 -6.23 -7.94
CA ALA A 60 2.19 -6.33 -8.90
C ALA A 60 2.25 -5.15 -9.89
N GLU A 61 1.11 -4.63 -10.34
CA GLU A 61 1.06 -3.39 -11.13
C GLU A 61 1.66 -2.22 -10.39
N LEU A 62 1.29 -2.03 -9.12
CA LEU A 62 1.80 -0.95 -8.28
C LEU A 62 3.30 -1.13 -7.98
N SER A 63 3.76 -2.36 -7.78
CA SER A 63 5.19 -2.69 -7.66
C SER A 63 5.96 -2.26 -8.91
N ARG A 64 5.49 -2.63 -10.12
CA ARG A 64 6.11 -2.22 -11.39
C ARG A 64 6.14 -0.70 -11.55
N TRP A 65 5.04 -0.03 -11.21
CA TRP A 65 4.99 1.43 -11.25
C TRP A 65 6.02 2.05 -10.29
N THR A 66 6.14 1.55 -9.06
CA THR A 66 7.16 2.04 -8.12
C THR A 66 8.58 1.79 -8.62
N ALA A 67 8.85 0.62 -9.21
CA ALA A 67 10.17 0.31 -9.76
C ALA A 67 10.57 1.24 -10.92
N ALA A 68 9.59 1.65 -11.75
CA ALA A 68 9.81 2.60 -12.85
C ALA A 68 9.91 4.06 -12.39
N ASN A 69 9.63 4.36 -11.11
CA ASN A 69 9.62 5.71 -10.55
C ASN A 69 10.49 5.75 -9.27
N PRO A 70 11.84 5.68 -9.40
CA PRO A 70 12.74 5.64 -8.25
C PRO A 70 12.65 6.96 -7.45
N PRO A 71 12.14 6.93 -6.21
CA PRO A 71 11.79 8.17 -5.51
C PRO A 71 13.00 8.92 -4.96
N GLY A 72 14.08 8.23 -4.61
CA GLY A 72 15.24 8.83 -3.93
C GLY A 72 15.98 9.83 -4.80
N GLU A 73 16.41 9.40 -5.99
CA GLU A 73 17.12 10.25 -6.96
C GLU A 73 16.24 11.43 -7.38
N ARG A 74 14.98 11.16 -7.74
CA ARG A 74 14.05 12.22 -8.15
C ARG A 74 13.79 13.24 -7.04
N ALA A 75 13.70 12.79 -5.79
CA ALA A 75 13.52 13.70 -4.66
C ALA A 75 14.74 14.60 -4.46
N ALA A 76 15.96 14.04 -4.54
CA ALA A 76 17.20 14.81 -4.43
C ALA A 76 17.26 15.92 -5.50
N GLU A 77 17.05 15.56 -6.77
CA GLU A 77 17.02 16.54 -7.88
C GLU A 77 15.99 17.66 -7.68
N LEU A 78 14.83 17.34 -7.12
CA LEU A 78 13.77 18.33 -6.87
C LEU A 78 14.16 19.29 -5.74
N VAL A 79 14.75 18.77 -4.67
CA VAL A 79 15.20 19.56 -3.52
C VAL A 79 16.37 20.47 -3.91
N GLU A 80 17.35 19.96 -4.65
CA GLU A 80 18.51 20.73 -5.13
C GLU A 80 18.07 21.87 -6.04
N ARG A 81 17.16 21.59 -6.99
CA ARG A 81 16.61 22.64 -7.87
C ARG A 81 15.84 23.70 -7.10
N LEU A 82 15.06 23.32 -6.08
CA LEU A 82 14.37 24.29 -5.25
C LEU A 82 15.37 25.19 -4.51
N ALA A 83 16.39 24.60 -3.89
CA ALA A 83 17.41 25.34 -3.15
C ALA A 83 18.11 26.38 -4.04
N LEU A 84 18.46 26.02 -5.28
CA LEU A 84 19.07 26.92 -6.25
C LEU A 84 18.12 28.02 -6.76
N ALA A 85 16.81 27.76 -6.79
CA ALA A 85 15.81 28.73 -7.24
C ALA A 85 15.40 29.72 -6.14
N THR A 86 15.66 29.40 -4.88
CA THR A 86 15.34 30.23 -3.71
C THR A 86 16.56 30.93 -3.08
N ALA A 87 17.76 30.66 -3.59
CA ALA A 87 19.00 31.33 -3.23
C ALA A 87 19.20 32.60 -4.08
#